data_AF-A0A8J2MJA6-F1
#
_entry.id   AF-A0A8J2MJA6-F1
#
_cell.length_a   1.000
_cell.length_b   1.000
_cell.length_c   1.000
_cell.angle_alpha   90.00
_cell.angle_beta   90.00
_cell.angle_gamma   90.00
#
_symmetry.space_group_name_H-M   'P 1'
#
loop_
_entity.id
_entity.type
_entity.pdbx_description
1 polymer ?
#
loop_
_entity_poly.entity_id
_entity_poly.type
_entity_poly.pdbx_seq_one_letter_code
_entity_poly.pdbx_strand_id
1 'polypeptide(L)'
;MSNHPISQKASVALGLLHRAINLSHDSFYEENIKLVKQMLKNNNYPPEFIDICVNKFKQNQDRVRMSENKYFFKFPYVRGLSQHILRAFVGTEWKPANYNIKTVGNIYTRLKDKVNEDLMSELVYAIPCECGKKYVGQIKQYLKNRTNQHRLDCRPVNILKSEQTALARHHFDTGHNFDFSSVSILDREDNYLKRSVSEMVFIYLNDTVNLKTDLNKLSYLYNVLRMCHVAKSERLVCELQRRINVWIREPFGTFKE
;
A
#
# COMPACT_ATOMS: atom_id res chain seq x y z
N MET A 1 22.57 -25.34 8.08
CA MET A 1 21.52 -24.70 7.26
C MET A 1 21.07 -23.40 7.91
N SER A 2 20.84 -22.34 7.11
CA SER A 2 20.31 -21.05 7.59
C SER A 2 18.92 -21.19 8.22
N ASN A 3 18.56 -20.32 9.17
CA ASN A 3 17.31 -20.43 9.94
C ASN A 3 16.09 -19.82 9.21
N HIS A 4 15.91 -20.18 7.94
CA HIS A 4 14.79 -19.74 7.09
C HIS A 4 13.73 -20.83 6.90
N PRO A 5 12.46 -20.46 6.61
CA PRO A 5 11.40 -21.39 6.22
C PRO A 5 11.82 -22.32 5.08
N ILE A 6 11.37 -23.57 5.14
CA ILE A 6 11.69 -24.61 4.13
C ILE A 6 11.25 -24.17 2.73
N SER A 7 10.15 -23.44 2.59
CA SER A 7 9.66 -22.91 1.32
C SER A 7 10.65 -21.93 0.67
N GLN A 8 11.29 -21.07 1.46
CA GLN A 8 12.27 -20.11 0.94
C GLN A 8 13.55 -20.83 0.47
N LYS A 9 14.01 -21.81 1.24
CA LYS A 9 15.15 -22.68 0.86
C LYS A 9 14.86 -23.44 -0.43
N ALA A 10 13.63 -23.96 -0.56
CA ALA A 10 13.21 -24.67 -1.77
C ALA A 10 13.12 -23.71 -2.97
N SER A 11 12.66 -22.47 -2.75
CA SER A 11 12.61 -21.44 -3.80
C SER A 11 13.98 -21.08 -4.33
N VAL A 12 15.01 -21.04 -3.47
CA VAL A 12 16.40 -20.78 -3.91
C VAL A 12 16.90 -21.93 -4.80
N ALA A 13 16.72 -23.17 -4.35
CA ALA A 13 17.12 -24.36 -5.13
C ALA A 13 16.39 -24.44 -6.48
N LEU A 14 15.07 -24.25 -6.48
CA LEU A 14 14.26 -24.22 -7.71
C LEU A 14 14.64 -23.07 -8.64
N GLY A 15 14.92 -21.89 -8.09
CA GLY A 15 15.36 -20.72 -8.87
C GLY A 15 16.73 -20.90 -9.52
N LEU A 16 17.63 -21.69 -8.92
CA LEU A 16 18.90 -22.08 -9.56
C LEU A 16 18.66 -23.05 -10.72
N LEU A 17 17.83 -24.08 -10.51
CA LEU A 17 17.47 -25.05 -11.56
C LEU A 17 16.79 -24.37 -12.76
N HIS A 18 15.83 -23.48 -12.51
CA HIS A 18 15.15 -22.72 -13.57
C HIS A 18 16.12 -21.89 -14.41
N ARG A 19 17.05 -21.17 -13.76
CA ARG A 19 18.03 -20.34 -14.48
C ARG A 19 19.02 -21.19 -15.26
N ALA A 20 19.51 -22.28 -14.67
CA ALA A 20 20.50 -23.15 -15.29
C ALA A 20 19.95 -23.86 -16.55
N ILE A 21 18.64 -24.09 -16.63
CA ILE A 21 17.99 -24.71 -17.79
C ILE A 21 17.54 -23.66 -18.78
N ASN A 22 16.83 -22.61 -18.35
CA ASN A 22 16.30 -21.59 -19.27
C ASN A 22 17.38 -20.77 -19.97
N LEU A 23 18.58 -20.66 -19.40
CA LEU A 23 19.69 -19.90 -19.98
C LEU A 23 20.67 -20.76 -20.79
N SER A 24 20.44 -22.08 -20.86
CA SER A 24 21.34 -23.02 -21.53
C SER A 24 20.65 -23.75 -22.66
N HIS A 25 21.44 -24.30 -23.57
CA HIS A 25 20.93 -25.17 -24.63
C HIS A 25 20.61 -26.56 -24.08
N ASP A 26 19.60 -27.24 -24.65
CA ASP A 26 19.06 -28.53 -24.19
C ASP A 26 20.13 -29.61 -23.97
N SER A 27 21.17 -29.59 -24.80
CA SER A 27 22.33 -30.50 -24.72
C SER A 27 23.08 -30.47 -23.39
N PHE A 28 22.99 -29.37 -22.64
CA PHE A 28 23.73 -29.18 -21.37
C PHE A 28 22.85 -29.36 -20.12
N TYR A 29 21.58 -29.75 -20.27
CA TYR A 29 20.65 -29.79 -19.13
C TYR A 29 21.06 -30.76 -18.04
N GLU A 30 21.47 -31.98 -18.41
CA GLU A 30 21.90 -32.98 -17.43
C GLU A 30 23.21 -32.58 -16.73
N GLU A 31 24.13 -31.91 -17.43
CA GLU A 31 25.36 -31.39 -16.85
C GLU A 31 25.09 -30.23 -15.89
N ASN A 32 24.21 -29.30 -16.28
CA ASN A 32 23.81 -28.17 -15.46
C ASN A 32 23.06 -28.60 -14.20
N ILE A 33 22.18 -29.60 -14.28
CA ILE A 33 21.50 -30.15 -13.09
C ILE A 33 22.54 -30.75 -12.12
N LYS A 34 23.54 -31.48 -12.62
CA LYS A 34 24.62 -32.02 -11.78
C LYS A 34 25.42 -30.90 -11.11
N LEU A 35 25.75 -29.85 -11.85
CA LEU A 35 26.44 -28.68 -11.33
C LEU A 35 25.64 -27.99 -10.20
N VAL A 36 24.33 -27.77 -10.40
CA VAL A 36 23.46 -27.19 -9.38
C VAL A 36 23.35 -28.07 -8.14
N LYS A 37 23.26 -29.40 -8.30
CA LYS A 37 23.29 -30.34 -7.16
C LYS A 37 24.59 -30.22 -6.37
N GLN A 38 25.73 -30.13 -7.05
CA GLN A 38 27.04 -29.95 -6.40
C GLN A 38 27.11 -28.61 -5.65
N MET A 39 26.66 -27.50 -6.28
CA MET A 39 26.62 -26.19 -5.64
C MET A 39 25.75 -26.17 -4.37
N LEU A 40 24.59 -26.83 -4.39
CA LEU A 40 23.71 -26.91 -3.22
C LEU A 40 24.32 -27.78 -2.11
N LYS A 41 24.97 -28.90 -2.47
CA LYS A 41 25.70 -29.74 -1.54
C LYS A 41 26.85 -28.99 -0.87
N ASN A 42 27.60 -28.20 -1.64
CA ASN A 42 28.69 -27.35 -1.14
C ASN A 42 28.19 -26.25 -0.19
N ASN A 43 26.93 -25.82 -0.34
CA ASN A 43 26.26 -24.89 0.58
C ASN A 43 25.54 -25.60 1.75
N ASN A 44 25.92 -26.85 2.03
CA ASN A 44 25.38 -27.68 3.12
C ASN A 44 23.86 -27.86 3.07
N TYR A 45 23.28 -27.97 1.87
CA TYR A 45 21.91 -28.44 1.73
C TYR A 45 21.85 -29.96 1.90
N PRO A 46 20.88 -30.51 2.68
CA PRO A 46 20.70 -31.94 2.82
C PRO A 46 20.46 -32.60 1.46
N PRO A 47 21.12 -33.74 1.16
CA PRO A 47 21.00 -34.41 -0.14
C PRO A 47 19.55 -34.80 -0.45
N GLU A 48 18.83 -35.34 0.53
CA GLU A 48 17.41 -35.69 0.41
C GLU A 48 16.53 -34.49 0.01
N PHE A 49 16.83 -33.30 0.57
CA PHE A 49 16.12 -32.08 0.24
C PHE A 49 16.40 -31.61 -1.19
N ILE A 50 17.65 -31.77 -1.66
CA ILE A 50 18.05 -31.42 -3.03
C ILE A 50 17.30 -32.31 -4.03
N ASP A 51 17.23 -33.62 -3.78
CA ASP A 51 16.54 -34.55 -4.67
C ASP A 51 15.03 -34.30 -4.71
N ILE A 52 14.41 -33.97 -3.58
CA ILE A 52 13.01 -33.52 -3.53
C ILE A 52 12.79 -32.29 -4.42
N CYS A 53 13.69 -31.30 -4.35
CA CYS A 53 13.61 -30.09 -5.15
C CYS A 53 13.76 -30.37 -6.66
N VAL A 54 14.71 -31.23 -7.04
CA VAL A 54 14.95 -31.59 -8.44
C VAL A 54 13.79 -32.39 -9.02
N ASN A 55 13.22 -33.32 -8.26
CA ASN A 55 12.05 -34.09 -8.71
C ASN A 55 10.82 -33.18 -8.89
N LYS A 56 10.59 -32.25 -7.96
CA LYS A 56 9.53 -31.24 -8.10
C LYS A 56 9.74 -30.34 -9.31
N PHE A 57 10.98 -29.99 -9.60
CA PHE A 57 11.32 -29.18 -10.78
C PHE A 57 10.95 -29.91 -12.08
N LYS A 58 11.36 -31.18 -12.22
CA LYS A 58 11.01 -32.01 -13.40
C LYS A 58 9.50 -32.15 -13.56
N GLN A 59 8.77 -32.42 -12.47
CA GLN A 59 7.30 -32.52 -12.49
C GLN A 59 6.58 -31.21 -12.83
N ASN A 60 7.19 -30.04 -12.56
CA ASN A 60 6.58 -28.75 -12.84
C ASN A 60 6.76 -28.30 -14.28
N GLN A 61 7.77 -28.78 -15.02
CA GLN A 61 7.90 -28.55 -16.46
C GLN A 61 6.69 -29.12 -17.23
N ASP A 62 6.17 -30.26 -16.78
CA ASP A 62 5.00 -30.91 -17.40
C ASP A 62 3.66 -30.21 -17.09
N ARG A 63 3.58 -29.42 -16.00
CA ARG A 63 2.33 -28.84 -15.48
C ARG A 63 2.00 -27.44 -16.01
N VAL A 64 2.84 -26.85 -16.87
CA VAL A 64 2.67 -25.46 -17.36
C VAL A 64 1.40 -25.27 -18.20
N ARG A 65 0.66 -26.33 -18.55
CA ARG A 65 -0.50 -26.28 -19.45
C ARG A 65 -1.89 -26.11 -18.82
N MET A 66 -2.01 -25.95 -17.50
CA MET A 66 -3.34 -25.73 -16.89
C MET A 66 -3.31 -24.59 -15.87
N SER A 67 -3.55 -23.36 -16.33
CA SER A 67 -3.80 -22.23 -15.43
C SER A 67 -5.28 -22.17 -15.09
N GLU A 68 -5.67 -22.73 -13.95
CA GLU A 68 -6.93 -22.37 -13.30
C GLU A 68 -6.83 -20.94 -12.75
N ASN A 69 -7.83 -20.10 -13.04
CA ASN A 69 -7.96 -18.78 -12.44
C ASN A 69 -8.16 -18.93 -10.93
N LYS A 70 -7.12 -18.65 -10.14
CA LYS A 70 -7.18 -18.70 -8.67
C LYS A 70 -7.15 -17.29 -8.11
N TYR A 71 -8.04 -17.01 -7.16
CA TYR A 71 -8.11 -15.72 -6.49
C TYR A 71 -7.10 -15.68 -5.36
N PHE A 72 -6.39 -14.55 -5.18
CA PHE A 72 -5.34 -14.42 -4.18
C PHE A 72 -5.67 -13.31 -3.17
N PHE A 73 -5.32 -13.55 -1.90
CA PHE A 73 -5.31 -12.50 -0.89
C PHE A 73 -4.10 -12.66 0.03
N LYS A 74 -3.65 -11.54 0.62
CA LYS A 74 -2.42 -11.49 1.44
C LYS A 74 -2.76 -11.21 2.89
N PHE A 75 -2.06 -11.87 3.82
CA PHE A 75 -2.22 -11.66 5.26
C PHE A 75 -0.88 -11.83 6.00
N PRO A 76 -0.70 -11.26 7.21
CA PRO A 76 0.57 -11.32 7.91
C PRO A 76 0.87 -12.73 8.42
N TYR A 77 2.14 -13.13 8.37
CA TYR A 77 2.60 -14.41 8.94
C TYR A 77 2.57 -14.35 10.47
N VAL A 78 1.68 -15.14 11.06
CA VAL A 78 1.56 -15.36 12.51
C VAL A 78 1.82 -16.83 12.77
N ARG A 79 2.86 -17.15 13.54
CA ARG A 79 3.22 -18.54 13.87
C ARG A 79 2.03 -19.23 14.55
N GLY A 80 1.67 -20.43 14.06
CA GLY A 80 0.52 -21.19 14.55
C GLY A 80 -0.76 -20.88 13.77
N LEU A 81 -1.13 -19.61 13.68
CA LEU A 81 -2.37 -19.19 13.00
C LEU A 81 -2.27 -19.29 11.47
N SER A 82 -1.16 -18.83 10.88
CA SER A 82 -1.00 -18.83 9.42
C SER A 82 -1.04 -20.23 8.82
N GLN A 83 -0.53 -21.24 9.53
CA GLN A 83 -0.61 -22.63 9.08
C GLN A 83 -2.06 -23.14 9.07
N HIS A 84 -2.84 -22.80 10.09
CA HIS A 84 -4.25 -23.18 10.16
C HIS A 84 -5.07 -22.52 9.06
N ILE A 85 -4.85 -21.23 8.81
CA ILE A 85 -5.48 -20.50 7.71
C ILE A 85 -5.11 -21.15 6.38
N LEU A 86 -3.81 -21.37 6.10
CA LEU A 86 -3.40 -22.02 4.84
C LEU A 86 -4.06 -23.39 4.63
N ARG A 87 -4.23 -24.18 5.69
CA ARG A 87 -4.91 -25.50 5.62
C ARG A 87 -6.41 -25.36 5.36
N ALA A 88 -7.08 -24.38 5.96
CA ALA A 88 -8.51 -24.17 5.79
C ALA A 88 -8.92 -23.85 4.34
N PHE A 89 -8.02 -23.27 3.56
CA PHE A 89 -8.28 -22.89 2.16
C PHE A 89 -7.79 -23.93 1.13
N VAL A 90 -7.26 -25.08 1.57
CA VAL A 90 -6.88 -26.18 0.66
C VAL A 90 -8.13 -26.70 -0.05
N GLY A 91 -8.08 -26.79 -1.39
CA GLY A 91 -9.21 -27.26 -2.21
C GLY A 91 -10.20 -26.17 -2.64
N THR A 92 -10.02 -24.93 -2.18
CA THR A 92 -10.83 -23.79 -2.64
C THR A 92 -10.19 -23.10 -3.84
N GLU A 93 -10.96 -22.25 -4.53
CA GLU A 93 -10.46 -21.37 -5.60
C GLU A 93 -9.54 -20.23 -5.08
N TRP A 94 -9.49 -20.05 -3.75
CA TRP A 94 -8.73 -19.00 -3.10
C TRP A 94 -7.37 -19.50 -2.62
N LYS A 95 -6.33 -18.71 -2.90
CA LYS A 95 -4.94 -18.95 -2.49
C LYS A 95 -4.48 -17.87 -1.51
N PRO A 96 -4.55 -18.14 -0.20
CA PRO A 96 -3.97 -17.26 0.81
C PRO A 96 -2.44 -17.21 0.68
N ALA A 97 -1.87 -16.00 0.76
CA ALA A 97 -0.43 -15.76 0.78
C ALA A 97 -0.01 -15.00 2.04
N ASN A 98 1.09 -15.45 2.67
CA ASN A 98 1.64 -14.80 3.85
C ASN A 98 2.65 -13.70 3.49
N TYR A 99 2.70 -12.61 4.25
CA TYR A 99 3.81 -11.65 4.23
C TYR A 99 4.39 -11.43 5.63
N ASN A 100 5.65 -11.03 5.71
CA ASN A 100 6.31 -10.74 6.98
C ASN A 100 5.97 -9.32 7.46
N ILE A 101 5.55 -9.17 8.71
CA ILE A 101 5.27 -7.84 9.31
C ILE A 101 6.57 -7.03 9.47
N LYS A 102 7.64 -7.70 9.92
CA LYS A 102 8.96 -7.10 10.10
C LYS A 102 9.88 -7.52 8.94
N THR A 103 10.06 -6.63 7.97
CA THR A 103 11.05 -6.79 6.90
C THR A 103 12.35 -6.09 7.29
N VAL A 104 13.47 -6.47 6.67
CA VAL A 104 14.77 -5.78 6.86
C VAL A 104 14.63 -4.29 6.56
N GLY A 105 13.82 -3.93 5.56
CA GLY A 105 13.37 -2.56 5.33
C GLY A 105 12.77 -1.97 6.61
N ASN A 106 11.62 -2.49 7.07
CA ASN A 106 10.94 -1.96 8.27
C ASN A 106 11.82 -1.88 9.54
N ILE A 107 12.80 -2.79 9.71
CA ILE A 107 13.70 -2.78 10.87
C ILE A 107 14.84 -1.78 10.70
N TYR A 108 15.41 -1.65 9.50
CA TYR A 108 16.65 -0.89 9.25
C TYR A 108 16.46 0.39 8.41
N THR A 109 15.24 0.80 8.06
CA THR A 109 15.02 2.02 7.27
C THR A 109 14.67 3.23 8.10
N ARG A 110 15.71 3.99 8.45
CA ARG A 110 15.72 5.44 8.19
C ARG A 110 17.05 5.90 7.56
N LEU A 111 17.68 5.04 6.74
CA LEU A 111 18.90 5.43 6.02
C LEU A 111 18.64 6.40 4.86
N LYS A 112 17.41 6.44 4.34
CA LYS A 112 17.02 7.39 3.30
C LYS A 112 16.43 8.64 3.94
N ASP A 113 16.79 9.79 3.37
CA ASP A 113 16.18 11.07 3.72
C ASP A 113 14.68 11.03 3.43
N LYS A 114 13.91 11.71 4.30
CA LYS A 114 12.49 11.90 4.06
C LYS A 114 12.33 12.78 2.83
N VAL A 115 11.48 12.34 1.90
CA VAL A 115 11.08 13.17 0.77
C VAL A 115 10.31 14.36 1.33
N ASN A 116 10.65 15.57 0.88
CA ASN A 116 9.91 16.78 1.23
C ASN A 116 8.46 16.66 0.71
N GLU A 117 7.49 17.08 1.53
CA GLU A 117 6.06 17.04 1.21
C GLU A 117 5.72 17.73 -0.12
N ASP A 118 6.42 18.81 -0.45
CA ASP A 118 6.26 19.55 -1.72
C ASP A 118 6.54 18.70 -2.97
N LEU A 119 7.43 17.72 -2.83
CA LEU A 119 7.89 16.82 -3.89
C LEU A 119 7.14 15.49 -3.89
N MET A 120 6.13 15.34 -3.02
CA MET A 120 5.29 14.15 -3.04
C MET A 120 4.24 14.26 -4.15
N SER A 121 3.94 13.11 -4.75
CA SER A 121 2.89 12.92 -5.75
C SER A 121 1.94 11.81 -5.29
N GLU A 122 0.86 11.61 -6.05
CA GLU A 122 -0.05 10.47 -5.84
C GLU A 122 -0.76 10.44 -4.49
N LEU A 123 -1.26 11.60 -4.08
CA LEU A 123 -1.83 11.82 -2.77
C LEU A 123 -3.18 12.52 -2.83
N VAL A 124 -3.91 12.45 -1.72
CA VAL A 124 -5.10 13.23 -1.42
C VAL A 124 -4.69 14.33 -0.44
N TYR A 125 -5.01 15.58 -0.76
CA TYR A 125 -4.63 16.74 0.04
C TYR A 125 -5.86 17.59 0.37
N ALA A 126 -5.70 18.46 1.37
CA ALA A 126 -6.66 19.50 1.69
C ALA A 126 -6.02 20.87 1.82
N ILE A 127 -6.74 21.88 1.32
CA ILE A 127 -6.40 23.30 1.46
C ILE A 127 -7.50 23.97 2.30
N PRO A 128 -7.15 24.56 3.46
CA PRO A 128 -8.13 25.24 4.30
C PRO A 128 -8.53 26.60 3.69
N CYS A 129 -9.77 26.99 3.96
CA CYS A 129 -10.33 28.29 3.61
C CYS A 129 -10.62 29.09 4.90
N GLU A 130 -10.60 30.42 4.80
CA GLU A 130 -10.94 31.33 5.90
C GLU A 130 -12.33 31.07 6.50
N CYS A 131 -13.27 30.53 5.73
CA CYS A 131 -14.62 30.20 6.21
C CYS A 131 -14.70 28.92 7.08
N GLY A 132 -13.57 28.30 7.41
CA GLY A 132 -13.49 27.05 8.18
C GLY A 132 -13.75 25.78 7.37
N LYS A 133 -14.19 25.92 6.11
CA LYS A 133 -14.28 24.80 5.15
C LYS A 133 -12.92 24.48 4.56
N LYS A 134 -12.80 23.32 3.93
CA LYS A 134 -11.61 22.95 3.16
C LYS A 134 -11.94 22.48 1.76
N TYR A 135 -11.03 22.69 0.83
CA TYR A 135 -11.04 22.01 -0.46
C TYR A 135 -10.23 20.72 -0.34
N VAL A 136 -10.79 19.60 -0.79
CA VAL A 136 -10.10 18.31 -0.86
C VAL A 136 -9.84 17.99 -2.33
N GLY A 137 -8.64 17.53 -2.67
CA GLY A 137 -8.33 17.13 -4.04
C GLY A 137 -7.39 15.94 -4.08
N GLN A 138 -7.44 15.19 -5.17
CA GLN A 138 -6.39 14.23 -5.52
C GLN A 138 -5.37 14.85 -6.50
N ILE A 139 -4.11 14.42 -6.40
CA ILE A 139 -3.07 14.76 -7.37
C ILE A 139 -2.40 13.53 -7.94
N LYS A 140 -2.01 13.63 -9.22
CA LYS A 140 -1.04 12.75 -9.86
C LYS A 140 0.35 13.38 -9.96
N GLN A 141 0.41 14.71 -10.06
CA GLN A 141 1.65 15.49 -10.09
C GLN A 141 2.16 15.85 -8.68
N TYR A 142 3.28 16.57 -8.60
CA TYR A 142 3.82 17.08 -7.33
C TYR A 142 2.90 18.08 -6.64
N LEU A 143 2.82 18.01 -5.31
CA LEU A 143 2.00 18.88 -4.48
C LEU A 143 2.28 20.36 -4.75
N LYS A 144 3.57 20.74 -4.78
CA LYS A 144 3.99 22.13 -5.06
C LYS A 144 3.40 22.68 -6.36
N ASN A 145 3.39 21.88 -7.42
CA ASN A 145 2.86 22.29 -8.73
C ASN A 145 1.35 22.49 -8.67
N ARG A 146 0.63 21.60 -7.98
CA ARG A 146 -0.83 21.71 -7.82
C ARG A 146 -1.21 22.92 -6.96
N THR A 147 -0.53 23.14 -5.85
CA THR A 147 -0.76 24.29 -4.97
C THR A 147 -0.53 25.60 -5.72
N ASN A 148 0.54 25.69 -6.51
CA ASN A 148 0.81 26.85 -7.37
C ASN A 148 -0.28 27.04 -8.43
N GLN A 149 -0.76 25.97 -9.05
CA GLN A 149 -1.84 26.05 -10.03
C GLN A 149 -3.12 26.63 -9.41
N HIS A 150 -3.53 26.15 -8.24
CA HIS A 150 -4.70 26.71 -7.54
C HIS A 150 -4.50 28.17 -7.12
N ARG A 151 -3.30 28.54 -6.70
CA ARG A 151 -2.97 29.94 -6.39
C ARG A 151 -3.09 30.83 -7.64
N LEU A 152 -2.69 30.34 -8.80
CA LEU A 152 -2.87 31.04 -10.08
C LEU A 152 -4.33 31.05 -10.53
N ASP A 153 -5.11 30.02 -10.22
CA ASP A 153 -6.55 29.96 -10.51
C ASP A 153 -7.35 31.01 -9.74
N CYS A 154 -6.90 31.40 -8.55
CA CYS A 154 -7.52 32.46 -7.74
C CYS A 154 -7.05 33.87 -8.11
N ARG A 155 -6.13 34.05 -9.06
CA ARG A 155 -5.70 35.40 -9.47
C ARG A 155 -6.75 36.06 -10.37
N PRO A 156 -7.05 37.34 -10.19
CA PRO A 156 -7.93 38.10 -11.07
C PRO A 156 -7.22 38.39 -12.39
N VAL A 157 -7.32 37.49 -13.36
CA VAL A 157 -6.89 37.72 -14.74
C VAL A 157 -8.09 37.45 -15.64
N ASN A 158 -8.33 38.32 -16.62
CA ASN A 158 -9.42 38.32 -17.62
C ASN A 158 -9.47 37.08 -18.55
N ILE A 159 -9.09 35.91 -18.07
CA ILE A 159 -9.15 34.67 -18.82
C ILE A 159 -10.35 33.91 -18.27
N LEU A 160 -11.45 33.94 -19.03
CA LEU A 160 -12.59 33.04 -18.88
C LEU A 160 -12.07 31.60 -18.87
N LYS A 161 -11.72 31.08 -17.69
CA LYS A 161 -11.47 29.65 -17.52
C LYS A 161 -12.84 28.99 -17.61
N SER A 162 -13.12 28.37 -18.76
CA SER A 162 -14.31 27.56 -18.99
C SER A 162 -14.51 26.46 -17.94
N GLU A 163 -13.43 26.07 -17.24
CA GLU A 163 -13.42 25.08 -16.16
C GLU A 163 -12.79 25.65 -14.89
N GLN A 164 -13.55 26.44 -14.13
CA GLN A 164 -13.12 26.83 -12.78
C GLN A 164 -13.22 25.65 -11.82
N THR A 165 -12.11 25.37 -11.11
CA THR A 165 -12.10 24.40 -10.00
C THR A 165 -13.08 24.84 -8.90
N ALA A 166 -13.63 23.89 -8.14
CA ALA A 166 -14.55 24.22 -7.04
C ALA A 166 -13.94 25.21 -6.03
N LEU A 167 -12.62 25.09 -5.79
CA LEU A 167 -11.82 26.04 -5.01
C LEU A 167 -11.87 27.46 -5.60
N ALA A 168 -11.53 27.61 -6.88
CA ALA A 168 -11.50 28.91 -7.53
C ALA A 168 -12.89 29.56 -7.60
N ARG A 169 -13.93 28.77 -7.90
CA ARG A 169 -15.32 29.24 -7.89
C ARG A 169 -15.70 29.79 -6.52
N HIS A 170 -15.42 29.05 -5.44
CA HIS A 170 -15.71 29.52 -4.09
C HIS A 170 -14.98 30.82 -3.74
N HIS A 171 -13.71 30.95 -4.14
CA HIS A 171 -12.94 32.18 -3.94
C HIS A 171 -13.63 33.38 -4.61
N PHE A 172 -14.04 33.25 -5.87
CA PHE A 172 -14.70 34.35 -6.59
C PHE A 172 -16.13 34.63 -6.10
N ASP A 173 -16.90 33.60 -5.72
CA ASP A 173 -18.28 33.75 -5.27
C ASP A 173 -18.39 34.34 -3.85
N THR A 174 -17.47 33.97 -2.96
CA THR A 174 -17.52 34.36 -1.54
C THR A 174 -16.51 35.44 -1.17
N GLY A 175 -15.48 35.66 -1.99
CA GLY A 175 -14.36 36.54 -1.67
C GLY A 175 -13.38 35.98 -0.63
N HIS A 176 -13.60 34.76 -0.13
CA HIS A 176 -12.70 34.14 0.85
C HIS A 176 -11.39 33.68 0.22
N ASN A 177 -10.30 33.80 0.97
CA ASN A 177 -9.01 33.26 0.54
C ASN A 177 -8.79 31.84 1.04
N PHE A 178 -7.99 31.10 0.28
CA PHE A 178 -7.45 29.81 0.67
C PHE A 178 -6.02 29.99 1.16
N ASP A 179 -5.67 29.30 2.24
CA ASP A 179 -4.29 29.29 2.74
C ASP A 179 -3.48 28.19 2.04
N PHE A 180 -2.73 28.61 1.02
CA PHE A 180 -1.86 27.74 0.25
C PHE A 180 -0.55 27.37 0.96
N SER A 181 -0.28 27.93 2.15
CA SER A 181 0.89 27.58 2.95
C SER A 181 0.62 26.43 3.92
N SER A 182 -0.63 26.25 4.35
CA SER A 182 -1.05 25.18 5.28
C SER A 182 -1.74 24.02 4.58
N VAL A 183 -1.16 23.54 3.48
CA VAL A 183 -1.67 22.35 2.78
C VAL A 183 -1.41 21.10 3.60
N SER A 184 -2.45 20.28 3.80
CA SER A 184 -2.36 19.03 4.57
C SER A 184 -2.47 17.82 3.64
N ILE A 185 -1.59 16.84 3.83
CA ILE A 185 -1.68 15.54 3.16
C ILE A 185 -2.60 14.64 3.98
N LEU A 186 -3.70 14.18 3.38
CA LEU A 186 -4.71 13.35 4.03
C LEU A 186 -4.42 11.86 3.85
N ASP A 187 -4.00 11.46 2.64
CA ASP A 187 -3.71 10.06 2.30
C ASP A 187 -2.78 9.98 1.08
N ARG A 188 -2.14 8.83 0.88
CA ARG A 188 -1.25 8.55 -0.24
C ARG A 188 -1.54 7.18 -0.83
N GLU A 189 -1.92 7.15 -2.11
CA GLU A 189 -2.31 5.93 -2.81
C GLU A 189 -1.86 5.97 -4.27
N ASP A 190 -0.89 5.14 -4.64
CA ASP A 190 -0.36 5.10 -6.02
C ASP A 190 -1.43 4.58 -7.01
N ASN A 191 -2.41 3.80 -6.55
CA ASN A 191 -3.51 3.32 -7.40
C ASN A 191 -4.62 4.37 -7.55
N TYR A 192 -4.91 4.78 -8.79
CA TYR A 192 -5.92 5.79 -9.10
C TYR A 192 -7.32 5.50 -8.54
N LEU A 193 -7.80 4.25 -8.65
CA LEU A 193 -9.14 3.90 -8.17
C LEU A 193 -9.22 4.01 -6.65
N LYS A 194 -8.19 3.52 -5.95
CA LYS A 194 -8.12 3.63 -4.49
C LYS A 194 -8.01 5.08 -4.03
N ARG A 195 -7.17 5.87 -4.72
CA ARG A 195 -7.02 7.32 -4.47
C ARG A 195 -8.32 8.08 -4.67
N SER A 196 -9.06 7.77 -5.72
CA SER A 196 -10.38 8.36 -6.00
C SER A 196 -11.40 8.02 -4.91
N VAL A 197 -11.42 6.76 -4.45
CA VAL A 197 -12.25 6.36 -3.30
C VAL A 197 -11.83 7.08 -2.02
N SER A 198 -10.54 7.22 -1.78
CA SER A 198 -10.01 7.94 -0.61
C SER A 198 -10.42 9.42 -0.62
N GLU A 199 -10.22 10.12 -1.75
CA GLU A 199 -10.66 11.50 -1.96
C GLU A 199 -12.16 11.65 -1.65
N MET A 200 -13.00 10.77 -2.20
CA MET A 200 -14.44 10.77 -1.94
C MET A 200 -14.77 10.64 -0.45
N VAL A 201 -14.09 9.73 0.26
CA VAL A 201 -14.29 9.54 1.71
C VAL A 201 -13.93 10.81 2.47
N PHE A 202 -12.82 11.47 2.13
CA PHE A 202 -12.44 12.72 2.78
C PHE A 202 -13.37 13.89 2.46
N ILE A 203 -13.91 13.97 1.24
CA ILE A 203 -14.96 14.94 0.88
C ILE A 203 -16.23 14.70 1.70
N TYR A 204 -16.57 13.43 1.97
CA TYR A 204 -17.77 13.09 2.71
C TYR A 204 -17.66 13.35 4.21
N LEU A 205 -16.52 12.99 4.82
CA LEU A 205 -16.30 13.07 6.26
C LEU A 205 -16.10 14.50 6.78
N ASN A 206 -15.90 15.47 5.89
CA ASN A 206 -15.54 16.82 6.27
C ASN A 206 -16.48 17.86 5.64
N ASP A 207 -16.53 19.06 6.22
CA ASP A 207 -17.18 20.18 5.56
C ASP A 207 -16.26 20.74 4.46
N THR A 208 -16.66 20.49 3.21
CA THR A 208 -15.81 20.78 2.04
C THR A 208 -16.51 21.64 1.00
N VAL A 209 -15.68 22.36 0.25
CA VAL A 209 -16.09 23.23 -0.86
C VAL A 209 -16.39 22.43 -2.15
N ASN A 210 -15.98 21.16 -2.22
CA ASN A 210 -16.11 20.31 -3.40
C ASN A 210 -17.55 20.14 -3.88
N LEU A 211 -17.74 20.11 -5.21
CA LEU A 211 -19.01 19.71 -5.82
C LEU A 211 -19.19 18.19 -5.64
N LYS A 212 -20.22 17.78 -4.91
CA LYS A 212 -20.52 16.36 -4.61
C LYS A 212 -21.11 15.57 -5.79
N THR A 213 -21.02 16.09 -7.01
CA THR A 213 -21.64 15.53 -8.22
C THR A 213 -21.15 14.12 -8.53
N ASP A 214 -19.89 13.82 -8.20
CA ASP A 214 -19.23 12.55 -8.53
C ASP A 214 -19.66 11.39 -7.61
N LEU A 215 -20.29 11.68 -6.46
CA LEU A 215 -20.79 10.68 -5.51
C LEU A 215 -22.11 10.01 -5.97
N ASN A 216 -22.81 10.62 -6.93
CA ASN A 216 -24.15 10.15 -7.36
C ASN A 216 -24.12 8.89 -8.23
N LYS A 217 -22.95 8.51 -8.77
CA LYS A 217 -22.79 7.36 -9.68
C LYS A 217 -22.31 6.08 -8.99
N LEU A 218 -22.13 6.09 -7.66
CA LEU A 218 -21.55 4.96 -6.94
C LEU A 218 -22.60 3.90 -6.58
N SER A 219 -22.27 2.61 -6.75
CA SER A 219 -23.20 1.51 -6.47
C SER A 219 -23.53 1.43 -4.98
N TYR A 220 -24.73 0.93 -4.67
CA TYR A 220 -25.26 0.77 -3.31
C TYR A 220 -24.30 0.04 -2.35
N LEU A 221 -23.51 -0.93 -2.85
CA LEU A 221 -22.50 -1.67 -2.07
C LEU A 221 -21.40 -0.76 -1.50
N TYR A 222 -21.02 0.30 -2.22
CA TYR A 222 -20.05 1.27 -1.72
C TYR A 222 -20.64 2.16 -0.63
N ASN A 223 -21.96 2.42 -0.63
CA ASN A 223 -22.62 3.09 0.50
C ASN A 223 -22.59 2.24 1.78
N VAL A 224 -22.62 0.91 1.65
CA VAL A 224 -22.49 -0.02 2.80
C VAL A 224 -21.07 -0.02 3.36
N LEU A 225 -20.04 -0.06 2.50
CA LEU A 225 -18.64 0.10 2.93
C LEU A 225 -18.39 1.48 3.56
N ARG A 226 -19.01 2.54 3.01
CA ARG A 226 -19.06 3.90 3.57
C ARG A 226 -19.61 3.92 5.01
N MET A 227 -20.63 3.12 5.33
CA MET A 227 -21.14 3.02 6.72
C MET A 227 -20.25 2.18 7.64
N CYS A 228 -19.70 1.07 7.15
CA CYS A 228 -18.81 0.21 7.94
C CYS A 228 -17.47 0.88 8.30
N HIS A 229 -16.95 1.78 7.45
CA HIS A 229 -15.71 2.51 7.73
C HIS A 229 -15.93 3.64 8.74
N VAL A 230 -17.07 4.34 8.67
CA VAL A 230 -17.48 5.37 9.65
C VAL A 230 -17.64 4.76 11.06
N ALA A 231 -18.27 3.58 11.16
CA ALA A 231 -18.42 2.87 12.42
C ALA A 231 -17.08 2.41 13.05
N LYS A 232 -16.03 2.24 12.23
CA LYS A 232 -14.67 1.92 12.70
C LYS A 232 -13.88 3.17 13.08
N SER A 233 -14.06 4.28 12.36
CA SER A 233 -13.37 5.54 12.69
C SER A 233 -13.90 6.18 13.97
N GLU A 234 -15.19 6.09 14.28
CA GLU A 234 -15.72 6.64 15.55
C GLU A 234 -15.14 5.92 16.78
N ARG A 235 -14.92 4.60 16.70
CA ARG A 235 -14.26 3.83 17.77
C ARG A 235 -12.77 4.16 17.89
N LEU A 236 -12.06 4.24 16.77
CA LEU A 236 -10.62 4.53 16.74
C LEU A 236 -10.29 5.99 17.12
N VAL A 237 -11.12 6.95 16.72
CA VAL A 237 -10.97 8.36 17.11
C VAL A 237 -11.27 8.53 18.61
N CYS A 238 -12.30 7.89 19.15
CA CYS A 238 -12.54 7.89 20.62
C CYS A 238 -11.42 7.19 21.42
N GLU A 239 -10.84 6.09 20.92
CA GLU A 239 -9.72 5.40 21.58
C GLU A 239 -8.40 6.17 21.49
N LEU A 240 -8.14 6.85 20.37
CA LEU A 240 -6.96 7.72 20.21
C LEU A 240 -7.10 9.00 21.05
N GLN A 241 -8.28 9.62 21.12
CA GLN A 241 -8.54 10.77 21.99
C GLN A 241 -8.40 10.41 23.48
N ARG A 242 -8.86 9.21 23.90
CA ARG A 242 -8.67 8.71 25.28
C ARG A 242 -7.21 8.41 25.60
N ARG A 243 -6.45 7.84 24.67
CA ARG A 243 -5.03 7.52 24.88
C ARG A 243 -4.12 8.76 24.90
N ILE A 244 -4.49 9.83 24.20
CA ILE A 244 -3.77 11.10 24.23
C ILE A 244 -4.02 11.86 25.55
N ASN A 245 -5.24 11.80 26.10
CA ASN A 245 -5.57 12.49 27.36
C ASN A 245 -5.01 11.82 28.63
N VAL A 246 -4.58 10.56 28.58
CA VAL A 246 -3.93 9.85 29.70
C VAL A 246 -2.44 10.23 29.80
N TRP A 247 -1.81 10.72 28.72
CA TRP A 247 -0.38 11.08 28.70
C TRP A 247 -0.08 12.53 29.12
N ILE A 248 -1.09 13.37 29.40
CA ILE A 248 -0.93 14.80 29.72
C ILE A 248 -1.22 15.09 31.21
N ARG A 249 -1.45 14.08 32.06
CA ARG A 249 -1.91 14.28 33.46
C ARG A 249 -1.12 13.59 34.57
N GLU A 250 0.16 13.27 34.38
CA GLU A 250 1.03 12.92 35.51
C GLU A 250 2.20 13.91 35.63
N PRO A 251 2.28 14.71 36.72
CA PRO A 251 3.43 15.56 36.98
C PRO A 251 4.60 14.69 37.43
N PHE A 252 5.78 15.02 36.89
CA PHE A 252 7.09 14.50 37.27
C PHE A 252 7.23 14.44 38.81
N GLY A 253 7.26 13.22 39.34
CA GLY A 253 7.65 12.93 40.72
C GLY A 253 9.17 12.96 40.85
N THR A 254 9.62 13.86 41.71
CA THR A 254 10.99 14.09 42.16
C THR A 254 11.66 12.84 42.73
N PHE A 255 12.84 12.48 42.23
CA PHE A 255 13.79 11.62 42.94
C PHE A 255 14.60 12.48 43.92
N LYS A 256 14.46 12.20 45.23
CA LYS A 256 15.42 12.60 46.28
C LYS A 256 16.00 11.32 46.89
N GLU A 257 17.33 11.35 46.98
CA GLU A 257 18.28 10.56 47.77
C GLU A 257 18.19 9.02 47.74
#